data_AF-A0A7Y4P3B1-F1
#
_entry.id   AF-A0A7Y4P3B1-F1
#
_cell.length_a   1.000
_cell.length_b   1.000
_cell.length_c   1.000
_cell.angle_alpha   90.00
_cell.angle_beta   90.00
_cell.angle_gamma   90.00
#
_symmetry.space_group_name_H-M   'P 1'
#
loop_
_entity.id
_entity.type
_entity.pdbx_description
1 polymer ?
#
loop_
_entity_poly.entity_id
_entity_poly.type
_entity_poly.pdbx_seq_one_letter_code
_entity_poly.pdbx_strand_id
1 'polypeptide(L)'
;MHAPTHDNVVHLTGILDVRTVGDVRQTLNHLIDTSEGDVIVDLEAVDAVDATGLGLLVATHRRTQLLGRQLVLWHPLPSVVRILAVTRLHRILHVERTPLPISA
;
A
#
# COMPACT_ATOMS: atom_id res chain seq x y z
N MET A 1 7.74 -19.69 16.46
CA MET A 1 7.61 -18.84 15.27
C MET A 1 6.68 -17.70 15.65
N HIS A 2 7.18 -16.49 15.86
CA HIS A 2 6.34 -15.36 16.22
C HIS A 2 5.41 -15.05 15.04
N ALA A 3 4.09 -15.13 15.27
CA ALA A 3 3.11 -14.59 14.33
C ALA A 3 3.36 -13.07 14.22
N PRO A 4 3.42 -12.48 13.01
CA PRO A 4 3.59 -11.04 12.89
C PRO A 4 2.37 -10.35 13.50
N THR A 5 2.58 -9.64 14.60
CA THR A 5 1.69 -8.57 15.04
C THR A 5 1.63 -7.54 13.91
N HIS A 6 0.42 -7.17 13.48
CA HIS A 6 0.19 -6.33 12.30
C HIS A 6 0.52 -4.84 12.57
N ASP A 7 1.68 -4.55 13.15
CA ASP A 7 2.17 -3.18 13.41
C ASP A 7 2.55 -2.44 12.11
N ASN A 8 2.40 -3.09 10.94
CA ASN A 8 2.85 -2.61 9.64
C ASN A 8 1.70 -2.33 8.66
N VAL A 9 0.47 -2.23 9.16
CA VAL A 9 -0.71 -1.98 8.33
C VAL A 9 -1.14 -0.53 8.44
N VAL A 10 -1.35 0.12 7.30
CA VAL A 10 -1.99 1.44 7.19
C VAL A 10 -3.30 1.30 6.44
N HIS A 11 -4.39 1.69 7.10
CA HIS A 11 -5.72 1.78 6.49
C HIS A 11 -5.91 3.16 5.88
N LEU A 12 -6.16 3.20 4.58
CA LEU A 12 -6.46 4.43 3.86
C LEU A 12 -7.96 4.52 3.58
N THR A 13 -8.48 5.74 3.61
CA THR A 13 -9.90 6.02 3.40
C THR A 13 -10.07 7.22 2.46
N GLY A 14 -11.12 7.22 1.65
CA GLY A 14 -11.47 8.33 0.76
C GLY A 14 -10.64 8.36 -0.52
N ILE A 15 -10.14 9.53 -0.89
CA ILE A 15 -9.45 9.75 -2.17
C ILE A 15 -7.94 9.92 -1.95
N LEU A 16 -7.13 9.19 -2.70
CA LEU A 16 -5.68 9.38 -2.75
C LEU A 16 -5.31 10.28 -3.93
N ASP A 17 -5.18 11.57 -3.66
CA ASP A 17 -4.90 12.62 -4.64
C ASP A 17 -3.86 13.63 -4.14
N VAL A 18 -3.56 14.65 -4.95
CA VAL A 18 -2.61 15.72 -4.60
C VAL A 18 -2.86 16.38 -3.24
N ARG A 19 -4.11 16.37 -2.72
CA ARG A 19 -4.46 16.99 -1.44
C ARG A 19 -4.13 16.08 -0.26
N THR A 20 -4.27 14.77 -0.42
CA THR A 20 -4.11 13.79 0.68
C THR A 20 -2.74 13.11 0.70
N VAL A 21 -2.04 13.06 -0.44
CA VAL A 21 -0.74 12.36 -0.58
C VAL A 21 0.36 12.88 0.35
N GLY A 22 0.29 14.12 0.81
CA GLY A 22 1.28 14.68 1.74
C GLY A 22 1.24 13.97 3.09
N ASP A 23 0.05 13.92 3.68
CA ASP A 23 -0.20 13.30 4.98
C ASP A 23 -0.02 11.78 4.93
N VAL A 24 -0.50 11.14 3.86
CA VAL A 24 -0.32 9.70 3.65
C VAL A 24 1.16 9.36 3.50
N ARG A 25 1.95 10.18 2.81
CA ARG A 25 3.41 9.97 2.70
C ARG A 25 4.09 10.02 4.04
N GLN A 26 3.74 10.99 4.89
CA GLN A 26 4.34 11.09 6.22
C GLN A 26 4.02 9.85 7.06
N THR A 27 2.76 9.39 7.01
CA THR A 27 2.30 8.18 7.70
C THR A 27 3.06 6.93 7.24
N LEU A 28 3.17 6.72 5.92
CA LEU A 28 3.88 5.57 5.36
C LEU A 28 5.38 5.59 5.67
N ASN A 29 6.01 6.76 5.59
CA ASN A 29 7.42 6.89 5.95
C ASN A 29 7.65 6.58 7.42
N HIS A 30 6.81 7.13 8.31
CA HIS A 30 6.90 6.85 9.73
C HIS A 30 6.77 5.35 10.00
N LEU A 31 5.76 4.70 9.41
CA LEU A 31 5.55 3.27 9.53
C LEU A 31 6.78 2.47 9.06
N ILE A 32 7.32 2.80 7.89
CA ILE A 32 8.52 2.13 7.36
C ILE A 32 9.70 2.25 8.33
N ASP A 33 9.85 3.42 8.95
CA ASP A 33 10.99 3.70 9.82
C ASP A 33 10.85 3.07 11.22
N THR A 34 9.62 2.82 11.69
CA THR A 34 9.35 2.30 13.05
C THR A 34 8.99 0.83 13.11
N SER A 35 8.71 0.19 11.98
CA SER A 35 8.29 -1.22 11.92
C SER A 35 9.31 -2.13 11.22
N GLU A 36 9.26 -3.42 11.52
CA GLU A 36 10.04 -4.48 10.85
C GLU A 36 9.14 -5.38 10.00
N GLY A 37 9.58 -5.80 8.81
CA GLY A 37 8.82 -6.73 7.95
C GLY A 37 7.95 -6.03 6.89
N ASP A 38 7.14 -6.74 6.11
CA ASP A 38 6.45 -6.12 4.98
C ASP A 38 5.47 -5.01 5.38
N VAL A 39 5.30 -4.01 4.51
CA VAL A 39 4.39 -2.88 4.72
C VAL A 39 3.11 -3.15 3.96
N ILE A 40 1.99 -3.03 4.66
CA ILE A 40 0.68 -3.35 4.13
C ILE A 40 -0.13 -2.04 4.06
N VAL A 41 -0.71 -1.78 2.89
CA VAL A 41 -1.62 -0.65 2.69
C VAL A 41 -2.97 -1.22 2.33
N ASP A 42 -3.92 -1.05 3.24
CA ASP A 42 -5.30 -1.47 3.04
C ASP A 42 -6.08 -0.36 2.34
N LEU A 43 -6.64 -0.72 1.18
CA LEU A 43 -7.33 0.16 0.26
C LEU A 43 -8.83 -0.12 0.20
N GLU A 44 -9.37 -0.92 1.13
CA GLU A 44 -10.80 -1.29 1.18
C GLU A 44 -11.72 -0.06 1.13
N ALA A 45 -11.34 1.00 1.84
CA ALA A 45 -12.09 2.24 1.95
C ALA A 45 -11.57 3.37 1.03
N VAL A 46 -10.71 3.06 0.04
CA VAL A 46 -10.19 4.04 -0.91
C VAL A 46 -11.03 4.05 -2.19
N ASP A 47 -11.76 5.14 -2.41
CA ASP A 47 -12.71 5.31 -3.51
C ASP A 47 -12.01 5.53 -4.86
N ALA A 48 -10.92 6.30 -4.85
CA ALA A 48 -10.20 6.73 -6.05
C ALA A 48 -8.73 7.04 -5.79
N VAL A 49 -7.91 6.91 -6.84
CA VAL A 49 -6.48 7.23 -6.84
C VAL A 49 -6.14 7.97 -8.13
N ASP A 50 -5.48 9.12 -8.03
CA ASP A 50 -4.98 9.88 -9.18
C ASP A 50 -3.51 9.56 -9.51
N ALA A 51 -2.93 10.27 -10.48
CA ALA A 51 -1.53 10.08 -10.86
C ALA A 51 -0.55 10.36 -9.71
N THR A 52 -0.86 11.31 -8.83
CA THR A 52 -0.02 11.66 -7.68
C THR A 52 -0.10 10.56 -6.61
N GLY A 53 -1.29 10.03 -6.36
CA GLY A 53 -1.50 8.87 -5.49
C GLY A 53 -0.75 7.62 -5.98
N LEU A 54 -0.80 7.33 -7.28
CA LEU A 54 0.00 6.25 -7.87
C LEU A 54 1.50 6.49 -7.70
N GLY A 55 1.95 7.73 -7.91
CA GLY A 55 3.35 8.11 -7.70
C GLY A 55 3.81 7.87 -6.27
N LEU A 56 2.95 8.14 -5.28
CA LEU A 56 3.21 7.82 -3.88
C LEU A 56 3.37 6.31 -3.67
N LEU A 57 2.44 5.48 -4.14
CA LEU A 57 2.52 4.02 -3.99
C LEU A 57 3.80 3.45 -4.60
N VAL A 58 4.20 3.94 -5.78
CA VAL A 58 5.46 3.54 -6.44
C VAL A 58 6.68 3.98 -5.63
N ALA A 59 6.68 5.19 -5.07
CA ALA A 59 7.77 5.67 -4.23
C ALA A 59 7.91 4.83 -2.94
N THR A 60 6.80 4.51 -2.29
CA THR A 60 6.73 3.65 -1.11
C THR A 60 7.23 2.23 -1.43
N HIS A 61 6.83 1.67 -2.57
CA HIS A 61 7.33 0.36 -3.03
C HIS A 61 8.85 0.35 -3.23
N ARG A 62 9.42 1.39 -3.85
CA ARG A 62 10.87 1.50 -4.02
C ARG A 62 11.59 1.59 -2.68
N ARG A 63 11.05 2.36 -1.74
CA ARG A 63 11.65 2.52 -0.40
C ARG A 63 11.65 1.20 0.38
N THR A 64 10.54 0.46 0.37
CA THR A 64 10.46 -0.86 1.02
C THR A 64 11.44 -1.87 0.40
N GLN A 65 11.55 -1.88 -0.93
CA GLN A 65 12.53 -2.72 -1.65
C GLN A 65 13.98 -2.43 -1.27
N LEU A 66 14.36 -1.15 -1.08
CA LEU A 66 15.71 -0.78 -0.62
C LEU A 66 16.04 -1.34 0.78
N LEU A 67 15.01 -1.65 1.57
CA LEU A 67 15.13 -2.25 2.90
C LEU A 67 14.95 -3.78 2.87
N GLY A 68 14.86 -4.39 1.68
CA GLY A 68 14.59 -5.83 1.54
C GLY A 68 13.17 -6.25 1.93
N ARG A 69 12.23 -5.30 2.01
CA ARG A 69 10.83 -5.48 2.41
C ARG A 69 9.92 -5.34 1.19
N GLN A 70 8.68 -5.82 1.29
CA GLN A 70 7.65 -5.64 0.29
C GLN A 70 6.65 -4.55 0.69
N LEU A 71 6.08 -3.89 -0.32
CA LEU A 71 4.83 -3.16 -0.19
C LEU A 71 3.70 -4.04 -0.74
N VAL A 72 2.71 -4.33 0.09
CA VAL A 72 1.53 -5.12 -0.24
C VAL A 72 0.30 -4.22 -0.23
N LEU A 73 -0.45 -4.22 -1.33
CA LEU A 73 -1.73 -3.51 -1.43
C LEU A 73 -2.88 -4.49 -1.17
N TRP A 74 -3.59 -4.27 -0.07
CA TRP A 74 -4.76 -5.06 0.33
C TRP A 74 -6.06 -4.41 -0.13
N HIS A 75 -7.00 -5.27 -0.53
CA HIS A 75 -8.39 -4.91 -0.87
C HIS A 75 -8.59 -3.70 -1.81
N PRO A 76 -7.78 -3.48 -2.87
CA PRO A 76 -8.07 -2.39 -3.78
C PRO A 76 -9.42 -2.58 -4.47
N LEU A 77 -10.24 -1.53 -4.46
CA LEU A 77 -11.49 -1.51 -5.21
C LEU A 77 -11.26 -1.77 -6.72
N PRO A 78 -12.24 -2.31 -7.45
CA PRO A 78 -12.10 -2.60 -8.88
C PRO A 78 -11.67 -1.40 -9.75
N SER A 79 -12.04 -0.17 -9.34
CA SER A 79 -11.60 1.09 -9.96
C SER A 79 -10.08 1.26 -9.85
N VAL A 80 -9.53 1.09 -8.64
CA VAL A 80 -8.09 1.17 -8.35
C VAL A 80 -7.33 0.07 -9.08
N VAL A 81 -7.83 -1.17 -9.04
CA VAL A 81 -7.23 -2.30 -9.78
C VAL A 81 -7.14 -2.00 -11.28
N ARG A 82 -8.19 -1.42 -11.87
CA ARG A 82 -8.21 -1.04 -13.28
C ARG A 82 -7.15 0.02 -13.60
N ILE A 83 -6.99 1.01 -12.73
CA ILE A 83 -5.97 2.05 -12.88
C ILE A 83 -4.57 1.42 -12.82
N LEU A 84 -4.30 0.52 -11.87
CA LEU A 84 -3.04 -0.24 -11.79
C LEU A 84 -2.81 -1.13 -13.02
N ALA A 85 -3.88 -1.67 -13.61
CA ALA A 85 -3.80 -2.45 -14.84
C ALA A 85 -3.38 -1.59 -16.04
N VAL A 86 -4.08 -0.48 -16.28
CA VAL A 86 -3.84 0.45 -17.39
C VAL A 86 -2.44 1.07 -17.32
N THR A 87 -2.01 1.44 -16.13
CA THR A 87 -0.67 2.00 -15.88
C THR A 87 0.44 0.94 -15.82
N ARG A 88 0.09 -0.35 -15.97
CA ARG A 88 0.99 -1.51 -15.83
C ARG A 88 1.66 -1.64 -14.46
N LEU A 89 1.22 -0.86 -13.47
CA LEU A 89 1.75 -0.88 -12.11
C LEU A 89 1.43 -2.18 -11.37
N HIS A 90 0.39 -2.93 -11.77
CA HIS A 90 0.13 -4.28 -11.26
C HIS A 90 1.28 -5.29 -11.48
N ARG A 91 2.25 -4.99 -12.34
CA ARG A 91 3.46 -5.81 -12.55
C ARG A 91 4.61 -5.46 -11.62
N ILE A 92 4.48 -4.34 -10.92
CA ILE A 92 5.51 -3.75 -10.06
C ILE A 92 5.04 -3.83 -8.61
N LEU A 93 3.79 -3.43 -8.36
CA LEU A 93 3.16 -3.43 -7.06
C LEU A 93 2.52 -4.79 -6.78
N HIS A 94 2.80 -5.33 -5.60
CA HIS A 94 2.15 -6.54 -5.11
C HIS A 94 0.72 -6.18 -4.69
N VAL A 95 -0.27 -6.78 -5.34
CA VAL A 95 -1.69 -6.61 -5.03
C VAL A 95 -2.26 -7.93 -4.54
N GLU A 96 -2.76 -7.98 -3.31
CA GLU A 96 -3.51 -9.11 -2.79
C GLU A 96 -4.99 -8.73 -2.70
N ARG A 97 -5.84 -9.47 -3.42
CA ARG A 97 -7.30 -9.26 -3.41
C ARG A 97 -8.02 -10.08 -2.35
N THR A 98 -7.36 -11.12 -1.86
CA THR A 98 -7.85 -11.95 -0.77
C THR A 98 -7.00 -11.58 0.43
N PRO A 99 -7.59 -11.21 1.58
CA PRO A 99 -6.78 -11.14 2.79
C PRO A 99 -6.08 -12.49 2.93
N LEU A 100 -4.77 -12.48 3.13
CA LEU A 100 -4.04 -13.70 3.42
C LEU A 100 -4.84 -14.46 4.50
N PRO A 101 -5.14 -15.76 4.32
CA PRO A 101 -5.71 -16.53 5.40
C PRO A 101 -4.76 -16.34 6.58
N ILE A 102 -5.28 -15.69 7.62
CA ILE A 102 -4.59 -15.43 8.88
C ILE A 102 -4.13 -16.80 9.34
N SER A 103 -2.88 -17.16 9.03
CA SER A 103 -2.38 -18.49 9.32
C SER A 103 -2.19 -18.53 10.82
N ALA A 104 -3.04 -19.36 11.43
CA ALA A 104 -3.13 -19.68 12.84
C ALA A 104 -1.80 -20.15 13.43
#